data_AF-A0A7C5IQC9-F1
#
_entry.id   AF-A0A7C5IQC9-F1
#
_cell.length_a   1.000
_cell.length_b   1.000
_cell.length_c   1.000
_cell.angle_alpha   90.00
_cell.angle_beta   90.00
_cell.angle_gamma   90.00
#
_symmetry.space_group_name_H-M   'P 1'
#
loop_
_entity.id
_entity.type
_entity.pdbx_description
1 polymer ?
#
loop_
_entity_poly.entity_id
_entity_poly.type
_entity_poly.pdbx_seq_one_letter_code
_entity_poly.pdbx_strand_id
1 'polypeptide(L)'
;MNELIVSASGEGLRIGILEDKRIVELHHEKTNKLFSVGDIFLGKVKKIVPGLNACFVEIGHPKDAFLHYLDLGPQVKSLQGYVKSVQATPKNIRPLSQVTLLPDIRKDGRMGQVLKSGQPILVQVEKEAISTKGPRLTCEISLPGQFLILVPFSNEISVSRKIRATEEK
;
A
#
# COMPACT_ATOMS: atom_id res chain seq x y z
N MET A 1 8.24 -25.99 -21.46
CA MET A 1 8.93 -24.68 -21.43
C MET A 1 7.90 -23.62 -21.11
N ASN A 2 8.15 -22.77 -20.13
CA ASN A 2 7.21 -21.74 -19.71
C ASN A 2 7.60 -20.42 -20.37
N GLU A 3 6.67 -19.81 -21.09
CA GLU A 3 6.88 -18.57 -21.84
C GLU A 3 5.93 -17.50 -21.33
N LEU A 4 6.44 -16.28 -21.12
CA LEU A 4 5.65 -15.10 -20.81
C LEU A 4 5.60 -14.21 -22.06
N ILE A 5 4.42 -14.10 -22.66
CA ILE A 5 4.19 -13.26 -23.83
C ILE A 5 3.50 -11.98 -23.37
N VAL A 6 4.15 -10.84 -23.59
CA VAL A 6 3.60 -9.52 -23.29
C VAL A 6 3.30 -8.79 -24.60
N SER A 7 2.03 -8.45 -24.82
CA SER A 7 1.58 -7.62 -25.93
C SER A 7 1.02 -6.31 -25.39
N ALA A 8 1.73 -5.22 -25.62
CA ALA A 8 1.29 -3.87 -25.28
C ALA A 8 0.84 -3.15 -26.56
N SER A 9 -0.42 -2.72 -26.60
CA SER A 9 -0.97 -1.90 -27.68
C SER A 9 -1.78 -0.74 -27.10
N GLY A 10 -2.26 0.17 -27.96
CA GLY A 10 -3.13 1.26 -27.52
C GLY A 10 -4.46 0.79 -26.88
N GLU A 11 -4.85 -0.46 -27.12
CA GLU A 11 -6.07 -1.05 -26.55
C GLU A 11 -5.88 -1.60 -25.13
N GLY A 12 -4.63 -1.75 -24.66
CA GLY A 12 -4.31 -2.31 -23.36
C GLY A 12 -3.06 -3.18 -23.35
N LEU A 13 -2.81 -3.77 -22.19
CA LEU A 13 -1.75 -4.74 -21.94
C LEU A 13 -2.36 -6.14 -21.89
N ARG A 14 -1.86 -7.04 -22.72
CA ARG A 14 -2.23 -8.47 -22.71
C ARG A 14 -1.01 -9.28 -22.31
N ILE A 15 -1.18 -10.14 -21.31
CA ILE A 15 -0.12 -11.02 -20.81
C ILE A 15 -0.62 -12.46 -20.94
N GLY A 16 0.08 -13.27 -21.73
CA GLY A 16 -0.17 -14.69 -21.87
C GLY A 16 0.95 -15.48 -21.20
N ILE A 17 0.59 -16.43 -20.34
CA ILE A 17 1.52 -17.45 -19.83
C ILE A 17 1.25 -18.72 -20.61
N LEU A 18 2.29 -19.26 -21.25
CA LEU A 18 2.22 -20.47 -22.04
C LEU A 18 3.06 -21.57 -21.38
N GLU A 19 2.54 -22.79 -21.40
CA GLU A 19 3.30 -24.02 -21.13
C GLU A 19 3.24 -24.90 -22.38
N ASP A 20 4.42 -25.25 -22.90
CA ASP A 20 4.55 -26.10 -24.10
C ASP A 20 3.70 -25.58 -25.28
N LYS A 21 3.78 -24.27 -25.51
CA LYS A 21 3.06 -23.52 -26.54
C LYS A 21 1.52 -23.51 -26.39
N ARG A 22 0.99 -23.95 -25.26
CA ARG A 22 -0.43 -23.83 -24.91
C ARG A 22 -0.62 -22.72 -23.88
N ILE A 23 -1.57 -21.83 -24.13
CA ILE A 23 -1.90 -20.77 -23.16
C ILE A 23 -2.55 -21.41 -21.93
N VAL A 24 -1.96 -21.17 -20.76
CA VAL A 24 -2.50 -21.61 -19.47
C VAL A 24 -3.14 -20.46 -18.70
N GLU A 25 -2.64 -19.23 -18.87
CA GLU A 25 -3.26 -18.02 -18.33
C GLU A 25 -3.25 -16.89 -19.35
N LEU A 26 -4.31 -16.08 -19.34
CA LEU A 26 -4.43 -14.87 -20.14
C LEU A 26 -4.96 -13.73 -19.27
N HIS A 27 -4.15 -12.70 -19.12
CA HIS A 27 -4.48 -11.47 -18.39
C HIS A 27 -4.66 -10.32 -19.39
N HIS A 28 -5.66 -9.47 -19.16
CA HIS A 28 -5.93 -8.29 -19.97
C HIS A 28 -6.17 -7.10 -19.06
N GLU A 29 -5.32 -6.09 -19.19
CA GLU A 29 -5.39 -4.85 -18.42
C GLU A 29 -5.64 -3.67 -19.35
N LYS A 30 -6.68 -2.88 -19.05
CA LYS A 30 -6.96 -1.64 -19.79
C LYS A 30 -6.01 -0.55 -19.28
N THR A 31 -5.50 0.25 -20.20
CA THR A 31 -4.47 1.29 -19.97
C THR A 31 -4.88 2.44 -19.03
N ASN A 32 -6.06 2.40 -18.39
CA ASN A 32 -6.73 3.59 -17.88
C ASN A 32 -7.07 3.60 -16.37
N LYS A 33 -6.50 2.70 -15.57
CA LYS A 33 -6.65 2.74 -14.11
C LYS A 33 -5.38 3.25 -13.45
N LEU A 34 -5.31 4.57 -13.24
CA LEU A 34 -4.17 5.23 -12.57
C LEU A 34 -4.21 5.13 -11.03
N PHE A 35 -5.27 4.57 -10.44
CA PHE A 35 -5.52 4.54 -8.99
C PHE A 35 -6.33 3.30 -8.57
N SER A 36 -5.74 2.12 -8.73
CA SER A 36 -6.34 0.82 -8.39
C SER A 36 -6.09 0.45 -6.93
N VAL A 37 -6.87 -0.51 -6.42
CA VAL A 37 -6.58 -1.12 -5.10
C VAL A 37 -5.17 -1.71 -5.09
N GLY A 38 -4.42 -1.44 -4.04
CA GLY A 38 -3.06 -1.94 -3.87
C GLY A 38 -1.98 -0.97 -4.34
N ASP A 39 -2.31 0.04 -5.16
CA ASP A 39 -1.36 1.07 -5.59
C ASP A 39 -0.78 1.81 -4.39
N ILE A 40 0.53 2.04 -4.40
CA ILE A 40 1.27 2.70 -3.33
C ILE A 40 1.76 4.06 -3.83
N PHE A 41 1.46 5.11 -3.06
CA PHE A 41 1.83 6.47 -3.37
C PHE A 41 2.59 7.11 -2.21
N LEU A 42 3.58 7.94 -2.55
CA LEU A 42 4.11 8.94 -1.63
C LEU A 42 3.27 10.21 -1.77
N GLY A 43 2.23 10.34 -0.95
CA GLY A 43 1.33 11.47 -0.96
C GLY A 43 1.76 12.61 -0.04
N LYS A 44 1.00 13.71 -0.06
CA LYS A 44 1.15 14.85 0.84
C LYS A 44 -0.13 15.09 1.63
N VAL A 45 -0.03 15.22 2.95
CA VAL A 45 -1.19 15.54 3.80
C VAL A 45 -1.70 16.93 3.45
N LYS A 46 -2.89 17.04 2.86
CA LYS A 46 -3.49 18.30 2.46
C LYS A 46 -4.09 19.04 3.65
N LYS A 47 -5.01 18.38 4.37
CA LYS A 47 -5.70 18.94 5.53
C LYS A 47 -6.07 17.86 6.53
N ILE A 48 -6.02 18.21 7.81
CA ILE A 48 -6.51 17.38 8.92
C ILE A 48 -7.92 17.81 9.27
N VAL A 49 -8.81 16.86 9.51
CA VAL A 49 -10.22 17.09 9.87
C VAL A 49 -10.47 16.47 11.25
N PRO A 50 -10.33 17.24 12.34
CA PRO A 50 -10.44 16.71 13.71
C PRO A 50 -11.78 16.04 14.00
N GLY A 51 -12.88 16.59 13.47
CA GLY A 51 -14.23 16.05 13.67
C GLY A 51 -14.44 14.64 13.09
N LEU A 52 -13.65 14.26 12.10
CA LEU A 52 -13.65 12.92 11.50
C LEU A 52 -12.49 12.04 11.98
N ASN A 53 -11.63 12.58 12.84
CA ASN A 53 -10.33 11.98 13.18
C ASN A 53 -9.57 11.46 11.95
N ALA A 54 -9.51 12.26 10.89
CA ALA A 54 -9.01 11.86 9.58
C ALA A 54 -8.20 12.98 8.92
N CYS A 55 -7.57 12.69 7.80
CA CYS A 55 -6.97 13.69 6.92
C CYS A 55 -7.28 13.38 5.45
N PHE A 56 -7.17 14.42 4.62
CA PHE A 56 -7.15 14.27 3.18
C PHE A 56 -5.71 14.32 2.68
N VAL A 57 -5.39 13.44 1.73
CA VAL A 57 -4.05 13.26 1.18
C VAL A 57 -4.10 13.51 -0.33
N GLU A 58 -3.15 14.29 -0.83
CA GLU A 58 -2.93 14.48 -2.25
C GLU A 58 -2.01 13.38 -2.77
N ILE A 59 -2.54 12.56 -3.69
CA ILE A 59 -1.82 11.45 -4.35
C ILE A 59 -1.77 11.60 -5.88
N GLY A 60 -2.20 12.76 -6.40
CA GLY A 60 -2.35 12.99 -7.85
C GLY A 60 -3.72 12.60 -8.42
N HIS A 61 -4.61 12.03 -7.61
CA HIS A 61 -5.99 11.73 -8.01
C HIS A 61 -6.82 13.05 -8.07
N PRO A 62 -7.76 13.21 -9.03
CA PRO A 62 -8.56 14.44 -9.17
C PRO A 62 -9.44 14.78 -7.95
N LYS A 63 -9.76 13.78 -7.13
CA LYS A 63 -10.49 13.92 -5.86
C LYS A 63 -9.55 13.68 -4.69
N ASP A 64 -9.75 14.44 -3.61
CA ASP A 64 -9.02 14.26 -2.35
C ASP A 64 -9.17 12.83 -1.83
N ALA A 65 -8.04 12.16 -1.60
CA ALA A 65 -8.01 10.82 -1.03
C ALA A 65 -8.18 10.89 0.50
N PHE A 66 -8.91 9.94 1.08
CA PHE A 66 -9.30 9.96 2.49
C PHE A 66 -8.49 8.95 3.31
N LEU A 67 -7.91 9.39 4.42
CA LEU A 67 -7.16 8.56 5.36
C LEU A 67 -7.68 8.76 6.78
N HIS A 68 -8.26 7.71 7.37
CA HIS A 68 -8.75 7.75 8.75
C HIS A 68 -7.63 7.43 9.76
N TYR A 69 -7.75 7.89 11.01
CA TYR A 69 -6.74 7.67 12.05
C TYR A 69 -6.42 6.19 12.29
N LEU A 70 -7.45 5.34 12.31
CA LEU A 70 -7.25 3.90 12.51
C LEU A 70 -6.56 3.23 11.31
N ASP A 71 -6.66 3.82 10.13
CA ASP A 71 -6.02 3.33 8.90
C ASP A 71 -4.53 3.74 8.85
N LEU A 72 -4.02 4.46 9.86
CA LEU A 72 -2.57 4.71 9.99
C LEU A 72 -1.82 3.43 10.40
N GLY A 73 -2.49 2.54 11.14
CA GLY A 73 -1.85 1.40 11.77
C GLY A 73 -0.97 1.78 12.98
N PRO A 74 -0.67 0.81 13.86
CA PRO A 74 0.09 1.05 15.10
C PRO A 74 1.50 1.58 14.81
N GLN A 75 2.13 1.08 13.76
CA GLN A 75 3.55 1.31 13.43
C GLN A 75 3.80 2.46 12.44
N VAL A 76 2.82 3.35 12.25
CA VAL A 76 2.94 4.50 11.32
C VAL A 76 4.16 5.39 11.61
N LYS A 77 4.57 5.50 12.88
CA LYS A 77 5.76 6.28 13.26
C LYS A 77 7.04 5.66 12.67
N SER A 78 7.16 4.34 12.72
CA SER A 78 8.29 3.60 12.13
C SER A 78 8.33 3.79 10.61
N LEU A 79 7.17 3.67 9.95
CA LEU A 79 7.04 3.95 8.52
C LEU A 79 7.50 5.37 8.17
N GLN A 80 7.05 6.38 8.92
CA GLN A 80 7.46 7.76 8.70
C GLN A 80 8.95 7.99 8.95
N GLY A 81 9.50 7.39 10.00
CA GLY A 81 10.93 7.44 10.28
C GLY A 81 11.74 6.85 9.13
N TYR A 82 11.29 5.70 8.61
CA TYR A 82 11.91 5.05 7.46
C TYR A 82 11.86 5.93 6.20
N VAL A 83 10.67 6.41 5.82
CA VAL A 83 10.50 7.29 4.64
C VAL A 83 11.37 8.54 4.75
N LYS A 84 11.41 9.19 5.92
CA LYS A 84 12.27 10.36 6.15
C LYS A 84 13.75 10.02 6.00
N SER A 85 14.20 8.87 6.50
CA SER A 85 15.60 8.44 6.36
C SER A 85 15.98 8.21 4.89
N VAL A 86 15.09 7.59 4.11
CA VAL A 86 15.31 7.35 2.68
C VAL A 86 15.33 8.67 1.89
N GLN A 87 14.43 9.61 2.21
CA GLN A 87 14.42 10.94 1.59
C GLN A 87 15.67 11.76 1.91
N ALA A 88 16.21 11.64 3.14
CA ALA A 88 17.41 12.35 3.55
C ALA A 88 18.69 11.77 2.93
N THR A 89 18.78 10.44 2.81
CA THR A 89 19.95 9.75 2.24
C THR A 89 19.56 8.70 1.18
N PRO A 90 19.17 9.13 -0.03
CA PRO A 90 18.66 8.21 -1.07
C PRO A 90 19.68 7.17 -1.54
N LYS A 91 20.99 7.45 -1.40
CA LYS A 91 22.08 6.55 -1.80
C LYS A 91 22.44 5.50 -0.74
N ASN A 92 21.91 5.61 0.47
CA ASN A 92 22.22 4.71 1.59
C ASN A 92 20.93 4.26 2.28
N ILE A 93 20.18 3.43 1.55
CA ILE A 93 18.92 2.87 2.03
C ILE A 93 19.22 1.73 2.98
N ARG A 94 18.81 1.87 4.24
CA ARG A 94 18.92 0.80 5.22
C ARG A 94 17.93 -0.32 4.88
N PRO A 95 18.35 -1.60 4.94
CA PRO A 95 17.44 -2.73 4.84
C PRO A 95 16.35 -2.66 5.92
N LEU A 96 15.12 -3.09 5.58
CA LEU A 96 14.01 -3.14 6.54
C LEU A 96 14.34 -3.97 7.80
N SER A 97 15.15 -5.02 7.66
CA SER A 97 15.62 -5.87 8.77
C SER A 97 16.49 -5.13 9.81
N GLN A 98 17.03 -3.96 9.47
CA GLN A 98 17.87 -3.14 10.35
C GLN A 98 17.13 -1.91 10.89
N VAL A 99 15.82 -1.78 10.61
CA VAL A 99 15.03 -0.66 11.10
C VAL A 99 14.58 -0.93 12.53
N THR A 100 14.95 -0.03 13.45
CA THR A 100 14.42 -0.06 14.82
C THR A 100 12.97 0.45 14.81
N LEU A 101 12.05 -0.39 15.29
CA LEU A 101 10.64 -0.02 15.41
C LEU A 101 10.47 1.04 16.52
N LEU A 102 9.69 2.05 16.21
CA LEU A 102 9.23 3.05 17.17
C LEU A 102 7.99 2.55 17.91
N PRO A 103 7.67 3.14 19.08
CA PRO A 103 6.48 2.76 19.84
C PRO A 103 5.18 2.99 19.06
N ASP A 104 4.23 2.09 19.27
CA ASP A 104 2.90 2.16 18.66
C ASP A 104 2.17 3.48 18.94
N ILE A 105 1.34 3.90 17.99
CA ILE A 105 0.34 4.94 18.26
C ILE A 105 -0.81 4.36 19.09
N ARG A 106 -1.41 5.19 19.96
CA ARG A 106 -2.56 4.78 20.75
C ARG A 106 -3.80 4.65 19.88
N LYS A 107 -4.63 3.62 20.10
CA LYS A 107 -5.89 3.43 19.35
C LYS A 107 -6.90 4.58 19.52
N ASP A 108 -6.89 5.25 20.67
CA ASP A 108 -7.76 6.38 21.02
C ASP A 108 -7.14 7.76 20.73
N GLY A 109 -6.01 7.80 20.03
CA GLY A 109 -5.32 9.05 19.71
C GLY A 109 -6.03 9.89 18.63
N ARG A 110 -5.45 11.06 18.36
CA ARG A 110 -5.98 12.03 17.40
C ARG A 110 -5.04 12.19 16.20
N MET A 111 -5.62 12.31 15.01
CA MET A 111 -4.88 12.51 13.75
C MET A 111 -3.87 13.67 13.85
N GLY A 112 -4.27 14.81 14.43
CA GLY A 112 -3.39 15.99 14.58
C GLY A 112 -2.21 15.81 15.54
N GLN A 113 -2.18 14.75 16.34
CA GLN A 113 -1.03 14.41 17.19
C GLN A 113 0.02 13.59 16.45
N VAL A 114 -0.36 12.93 15.35
CA VAL A 114 0.50 12.01 14.58
C VAL A 114 0.95 12.64 13.26
N LEU A 115 0.05 13.34 12.56
CA LEU A 115 0.33 13.98 11.28
C LEU A 115 0.22 15.50 11.36
N LYS A 116 0.88 16.17 10.42
CA LYS A 116 0.73 17.60 10.17
C LYS A 116 0.39 17.86 8.70
N SER A 117 -0.36 18.93 8.43
CA SER A 117 -0.54 19.40 7.05
C SER A 117 0.79 19.68 6.37
N GLY A 118 0.88 19.35 5.09
CA GLY A 118 2.08 19.46 4.27
C GLY A 118 3.07 18.31 4.42
N GLN A 119 2.89 17.42 5.39
CA GLN A 119 3.80 16.29 5.63
C GLN A 119 3.70 15.24 4.52
N PRO A 120 4.81 14.70 4.00
CA PRO A 120 4.78 13.53 3.12
C PRO A 120 4.33 12.28 3.90
N ILE A 121 3.59 11.41 3.23
CA ILE A 121 3.07 10.17 3.83
C ILE A 121 2.99 9.07 2.77
N LEU A 122 3.56 7.91 3.08
CA LEU A 122 3.41 6.72 2.24
C LEU A 122 2.06 6.08 2.54
N VAL A 123 1.29 5.84 1.49
CA VAL A 123 -0.08 5.34 1.57
C VAL A 123 -0.32 4.28 0.51
N GLN A 124 -1.19 3.33 0.81
CA GLN A 124 -1.70 2.35 -0.14
C GLN A 124 -3.20 2.57 -0.35
N VAL A 125 -3.67 2.40 -1.58
CA VAL A 125 -5.11 2.46 -1.89
C VAL A 125 -5.78 1.20 -1.34
N GLU A 126 -6.60 1.38 -0.30
CA GLU A 126 -7.42 0.31 0.28
C GLU A 126 -8.73 0.14 -0.51
N LYS A 127 -9.33 1.26 -0.95
CA LYS A 127 -10.56 1.25 -1.76
C LYS A 127 -10.48 2.29 -2.88
N GLU A 128 -10.89 1.89 -4.08
CA GLU A 128 -11.04 2.80 -5.23
C GLU A 128 -12.07 3.91 -4.94
N ALA A 129 -11.97 5.02 -5.68
CA ALA A 129 -12.93 6.10 -5.61
C ALA A 129 -14.32 5.62 -6.06
N ILE A 130 -15.38 6.05 -5.35
CA ILE A 130 -16.76 5.71 -5.69
C ILE A 130 -17.57 6.99 -5.85
N SER A 131 -18.16 7.18 -7.03
CA SER A 131 -18.99 8.34 -7.36
C SER A 131 -18.28 9.65 -7.02
N THR A 132 -18.72 10.42 -6.02
CA THR A 132 -18.10 11.69 -5.62
C THR A 132 -17.00 11.56 -4.55
N LYS A 133 -16.85 10.39 -3.93
CA LYS A 133 -15.84 10.16 -2.88
C LYS A 133 -14.51 9.75 -3.51
N GLY A 134 -13.41 10.37 -3.07
CA GLY A 134 -12.06 9.95 -3.44
C GLY A 134 -11.70 8.57 -2.87
N PRO A 135 -10.53 8.02 -3.25
CA PRO A 135 -10.09 6.72 -2.78
C PRO A 135 -9.83 6.73 -1.27
N ARG A 136 -10.04 5.57 -0.62
CA ARG A 136 -9.66 5.36 0.78
C ARG A 136 -8.24 4.81 0.84
N LEU A 137 -7.46 5.34 1.77
CA LEU A 137 -6.06 5.03 1.94
C LEU A 137 -5.80 4.33 3.28
N THR A 138 -4.70 3.60 3.33
CA THR A 138 -4.11 3.05 4.55
C THR A 138 -2.60 3.30 4.56
N CYS A 139 -2.00 3.40 5.74
CA CYS A 139 -0.54 3.35 5.93
C CYS A 139 -0.06 1.95 6.34
N GLU A 140 -0.95 1.00 6.55
CA GLU A 140 -0.63 -0.42 6.73
C GLU A 140 -0.32 -1.03 5.36
N ILE A 141 0.89 -0.77 4.87
CA ILE A 141 1.35 -1.26 3.57
C ILE A 141 1.38 -2.78 3.57
N SER A 142 0.77 -3.37 2.55
CA SER A 142 0.79 -4.82 2.32
C SER A 142 1.37 -5.11 0.94
N LEU A 143 2.31 -6.06 0.90
CA LEU A 143 2.96 -6.53 -0.31
C LEU A 143 2.64 -8.01 -0.48
N PRO A 144 1.52 -8.33 -1.15
CA PRO A 144 1.13 -9.71 -1.39
C PRO A 144 2.04 -10.35 -2.45
N GLY A 145 2.62 -11.49 -2.10
CA GLY A 145 3.25 -12.43 -3.04
C GLY A 145 2.38 -13.68 -3.22
N GLN A 146 2.89 -14.66 -3.96
CA GLN A 146 2.14 -15.88 -4.27
C GLN A 146 1.81 -16.72 -3.02
N PHE A 147 2.74 -16.80 -2.06
CA PHE A 147 2.62 -17.64 -0.86
C PHE A 147 2.74 -16.88 0.46
N LEU A 148 3.20 -15.62 0.42
CA LEU A 148 3.48 -14.79 1.59
C LEU A 148 2.88 -13.41 1.35
N ILE A 149 2.35 -12.80 2.41
CA ILE A 149 2.04 -11.36 2.42
C ILE A 149 3.03 -10.70 3.38
N LEU A 150 3.84 -9.77 2.88
CA LEU A 150 4.71 -8.96 3.73
C LEU A 150 3.96 -7.71 4.18
N VAL A 151 3.88 -7.50 5.50
CA VAL A 151 3.41 -6.26 6.13
C VAL A 151 4.60 -5.61 6.83
N PRO A 152 5.28 -4.64 6.20
CA PRO A 152 6.47 -4.02 6.78
C PRO A 152 6.19 -3.40 8.14
N PHE A 153 7.19 -3.42 9.02
CA PHE A 153 7.14 -2.85 10.38
C PHE A 153 6.16 -3.54 11.35
N SER A 154 5.38 -4.53 10.91
CA SER A 154 4.62 -5.41 11.79
C SER A 154 5.50 -6.56 12.30
N ASN A 155 5.34 -6.91 13.57
CA ASN A 155 5.93 -8.10 14.17
C ASN A 155 4.97 -9.30 14.20
N GLU A 156 3.79 -9.16 13.60
CA GLU A 156 2.78 -10.21 13.57
C GLU A 156 3.07 -11.20 12.44
N ILE A 157 3.12 -12.48 12.78
CA ILE A 157 3.14 -13.58 11.81
C ILE A 157 1.81 -14.30 11.90
N SER A 158 1.14 -14.48 10.76
CA SER A 158 -0.15 -15.14 10.67
C SER A 158 -0.15 -16.16 9.54
N VAL A 159 -0.70 -17.34 9.82
CA VAL A 159 -0.93 -18.40 8.82
C VAL A 159 -2.39 -18.36 8.36
N SER A 160 -2.62 -18.60 7.07
CA SER A 160 -3.96 -18.61 6.49
C SER A 160 -4.87 -19.61 7.23
N ARG A 161 -6.06 -19.15 7.66
CA ARG A 161 -7.07 -19.99 8.31
C ARG A 161 -7.58 -21.14 7.42
N LYS A 162 -7.30 -21.09 6.10
CA LYS A 162 -7.63 -22.16 5.16
C LYS A 162 -6.65 -23.34 5.26
N ILE A 163 -5.45 -23.14 5.81
CA ILE A 163 -4.46 -24.21 6.05
C ILE A 163 -4.85 -24.91 7.36
N ARG A 164 -5.37 -26.12 7.23
CA ARG A 164 -5.91 -26.92 8.35
C ARG A 164 -4.96 -28.01 8.82
N ALA A 165 -4.11 -28.53 7.94
CA ALA A 165 -3.16 -29.59 8.26
C ALA A 165 -2.04 -29.04 9.16
N THR A 166 -1.73 -29.77 10.24
CA THR A 166 -0.68 -29.37 11.21
C THR A 166 0.71 -29.46 10.60
N GLU A 167 0.91 -30.32 9.60
CA GLU A 167 2.18 -30.48 8.87
C GLU A 167 2.47 -29.32 7.90
N GLU A 168 1.44 -28.56 7.51
CA GLU A 168 1.55 -27.39 6.62
C GLU A 168 1.52 -26.04 7.38
N LYS A 169 1.35 -26.08 8.71
CA LYS A 169 1.37 -24.89 9.58
C LYS A 169 2.75 -24.66 10.16
#